data_AF-A0A936W816-F1
#
_entry.id   AF-A0A936W816-F1
#
_cell.length_a   1.000
_cell.length_b   1.000
_cell.length_c   1.000
_cell.angle_alpha   90.00
_cell.angle_beta   90.00
_cell.angle_gamma   90.00
#
_symmetry.space_group_name_H-M   'P 1'
#
loop_
_entity.id
_entity.type
_entity.pdbx_description
1 polymer ?
#
loop_
_entity_poly.entity_id
_entity_poly.type
_entity_poly.pdbx_seq_one_letter_code
_entity_poly.pdbx_strand_id
1 'polypeptide(L)'
;MFELITWPLHLLYKYLKNKRMDAHDKKVRMGLRQRSLHHSDVPPMEQVKVLLGERYNELHQLFLTHDPLELHTHRSRSGKDYKHADLVSRRYAYLTSTYGYRIRNVSDQTMLTRLLRVELGLWFGSGSYAFLNDEEPEALMPSIIRWRQRWDYR
;
A
#
# COMPACT_ATOMS: atom_id res chain seq x y z
N MET A 1 8.93 -2.61 51.63
CA MET A 1 8.67 -3.96 51.07
C MET A 1 7.86 -3.91 49.76
N PHE A 2 8.01 -2.85 48.92
CA PHE A 2 7.29 -2.69 47.64
C PHE A 2 8.23 -2.64 46.41
N GLU A 3 9.55 -2.52 46.62
CA GLU A 3 10.53 -2.34 45.54
C GLU A 3 11.05 -3.66 44.93
N LEU A 4 10.79 -4.80 45.57
CA LEU A 4 11.26 -6.12 45.09
C LEU A 4 10.34 -6.77 44.04
N ILE A 5 9.06 -6.36 43.99
CA ILE A 5 8.07 -6.94 43.07
C ILE A 5 8.05 -6.20 41.72
N THR A 6 8.45 -4.92 41.70
CA THR A 6 8.41 -4.08 40.48
C THR A 6 9.52 -4.42 39.48
N TRP A 7 10.69 -4.89 39.95
CA TRP A 7 11.83 -5.23 39.10
C TRP A 7 11.57 -6.41 38.14
N PRO A 8 11.05 -7.58 38.59
CA PRO A 8 10.68 -8.67 37.69
C PRO A 8 9.53 -8.30 36.72
N LEU A 9 8.56 -7.50 37.17
CA LEU A 9 7.50 -6.95 36.29
C LEU A 9 8.07 -6.01 35.23
N HIS A 10 9.05 -5.17 35.59
CA HIS A 10 9.73 -4.27 34.66
C HIS A 10 10.55 -5.03 33.61
N LEU A 11 11.26 -6.09 34.02
CA LEU A 11 12.00 -6.98 33.11
C LEU A 11 11.05 -7.74 32.17
N LEU A 12 9.94 -8.27 32.67
CA LEU A 12 8.93 -8.92 31.85
C LEU A 12 8.31 -7.95 30.83
N TYR A 13 7.99 -6.72 31.25
CA TYR A 13 7.50 -5.68 30.35
C TYR A 13 8.53 -5.35 29.26
N LYS A 14 9.81 -5.17 29.62
CA LYS A 14 10.89 -4.90 28.67
C LYS A 14 11.08 -6.05 27.68
N TYR A 15 11.01 -7.29 28.15
CA TYR A 15 11.08 -8.50 27.32
C TYR A 15 9.90 -8.59 26.34
N LEU A 16 8.66 -8.40 26.82
CA LEU A 16 7.47 -8.40 25.97
C LEU A 16 7.49 -7.27 24.94
N LYS A 17 7.98 -6.08 25.32
CA LYS A 17 8.15 -4.95 24.41
C LYS A 17 9.19 -5.26 23.31
N ASN A 18 10.34 -5.79 23.68
CA ASN A 18 11.37 -6.19 22.71
C ASN A 18 10.86 -7.28 21.76
N LYS A 19 10.21 -8.32 22.28
CA LYS A 19 9.61 -9.38 21.47
C LYS A 19 8.57 -8.86 20.47
N ARG A 20 7.78 -7.84 20.86
CA ARG A 20 6.83 -7.16 19.95
C ARG A 20 7.56 -6.35 18.88
N MET A 21 8.64 -5.65 19.22
CA MET A 21 9.48 -4.93 18.25
C MET A 21 10.12 -5.89 17.25
N ASP A 22 10.70 -7.00 17.72
CA ASP A 22 11.31 -8.01 16.84
C ASP A 22 10.29 -8.64 15.87
N ALA A 23 9.08 -8.93 16.37
CA ALA A 23 7.98 -9.41 15.55
C ALA A 23 7.54 -8.37 14.50
N HIS A 24 7.48 -7.10 14.89
CA HIS A 24 7.18 -5.99 13.99
C HIS A 24 8.26 -5.84 12.90
N ASP A 25 9.54 -5.83 13.28
CA ASP A 25 10.66 -5.70 12.34
C ASP A 25 10.77 -6.89 11.40
N LYS A 26 10.49 -8.11 11.89
CA LYS A 26 10.37 -9.29 11.03
C LYS A 26 9.24 -9.14 10.03
N LYS A 27 8.07 -8.65 10.46
CA LYS A 27 6.91 -8.41 9.58
C LYS A 27 7.22 -7.37 8.50
N VAL A 28 7.85 -6.26 8.88
CA VAL A 28 8.26 -5.20 7.94
C VAL A 28 9.25 -5.74 6.91
N ARG A 29 10.29 -6.48 7.34
CA ARG A 29 11.27 -7.10 6.43
C ARG A 29 10.63 -8.09 5.47
N MET A 30 9.72 -8.93 5.95
CA MET A 30 8.97 -9.87 5.10
C MET A 30 8.12 -9.13 4.06
N GLY A 31 7.42 -8.07 4.45
CA GLY A 31 6.64 -7.25 3.53
C GLY A 31 7.49 -6.50 2.49
N LEU A 32 8.70 -6.04 2.85
CA LEU A 32 9.65 -5.46 1.90
C LEU A 32 10.17 -6.50 0.91
N ARG A 33 10.52 -7.70 1.41
CA ARG A 33 10.98 -8.81 0.56
C ARG A 33 9.91 -9.25 -0.43
N GLN A 34 8.66 -9.40 0.02
CA GLN A 34 7.54 -9.74 -0.86
C GLN A 34 7.32 -8.69 -1.94
N ARG A 35 7.36 -7.39 -1.60
CA ARG A 35 7.28 -6.30 -2.59
C ARG A 35 8.42 -6.38 -3.59
N SER A 36 9.66 -6.53 -3.13
CA SER A 36 10.82 -6.64 -4.02
C SER A 36 10.72 -7.84 -4.97
N LEU A 37 10.22 -8.98 -4.52
CA LEU A 37 10.01 -10.15 -5.37
C LEU A 37 8.87 -9.89 -6.37
N HIS A 38 7.74 -9.40 -5.87
CA HIS A 38 6.56 -9.14 -6.67
C HIS A 38 6.73 -7.98 -7.63
N HIS A 39 7.73 -7.10 -7.48
CA HIS A 39 7.96 -5.95 -8.35
C HIS A 39 9.33 -5.98 -9.03
N SER A 40 9.96 -7.15 -9.08
CA SER A 40 11.30 -7.31 -9.69
C SER A 40 11.33 -7.04 -11.20
N ASP A 41 10.19 -7.20 -11.87
CA ASP A 41 9.93 -6.93 -13.29
C ASP A 41 9.48 -5.48 -13.57
N VAL A 42 9.16 -4.71 -12.54
CA VAL A 42 8.64 -3.35 -12.71
C VAL A 42 9.83 -2.37 -12.88
N PRO A 43 9.88 -1.58 -13.95
CA PRO A 43 10.93 -0.58 -14.14
C PRO A 43 10.95 0.48 -13.02
N PRO A 44 12.06 1.22 -12.87
CA PRO A 44 12.10 2.38 -11.97
C PRO A 44 10.94 3.34 -12.23
N MET A 45 10.36 3.91 -11.17
CA MET A 45 9.19 4.80 -11.24
C MET A 45 9.32 5.91 -12.28
N GLU A 46 10.52 6.51 -12.43
CA GLU A 46 10.74 7.56 -13.42
C GLU A 46 10.58 7.06 -14.86
N GLN A 47 10.97 5.81 -15.16
CA GLN A 47 10.72 5.20 -16.46
C GLN A 47 9.23 4.91 -16.66
N VAL A 48 8.53 4.46 -15.61
CA VAL A 48 7.08 4.23 -15.68
C VAL A 48 6.33 5.54 -15.91
N LYS A 49 6.72 6.64 -15.26
CA LYS A 49 6.15 7.97 -15.51
C LYS A 49 6.31 8.39 -16.96
N VAL A 50 7.47 8.14 -17.56
CA VAL A 50 7.70 8.42 -18.99
C VAL A 50 6.81 7.53 -19.87
N LEU A 51 6.73 6.23 -19.58
CA LEU A 51 5.91 5.27 -20.33
C LEU A 51 4.42 5.60 -20.28
N LEU A 52 3.92 6.06 -19.13
CA LEU A 52 2.52 6.37 -18.94
C LEU A 52 2.17 7.84 -19.26
N GLY A 53 3.14 8.75 -19.26
CA GLY A 53 2.95 10.18 -19.53
C GLY A 53 1.87 10.81 -18.64
N GLU A 54 0.99 11.61 -19.23
CA GLU A 54 -0.13 12.27 -18.52
C GLU A 54 -1.06 11.28 -17.82
N ARG A 55 -1.16 10.04 -18.34
CA ARG A 55 -2.00 8.98 -17.77
C ARG A 55 -1.53 8.58 -16.38
N TYR A 56 -0.23 8.70 -16.10
CA TYR A 56 0.32 8.50 -14.76
C TYR A 56 -0.39 9.41 -13.75
N ASN A 57 -0.47 10.71 -14.06
CA ASN A 57 -1.05 11.71 -13.17
C ASN A 57 -2.55 11.46 -12.98
N GLU A 58 -3.27 11.10 -14.04
CA GLU A 58 -4.69 10.75 -13.93
C GLU A 58 -4.92 9.54 -13.02
N LEU A 59 -4.14 8.46 -13.18
CA LEU A 59 -4.25 7.27 -12.35
C LEU A 59 -3.87 7.56 -10.91
N HIS A 60 -2.82 8.36 -10.70
CA HIS A 60 -2.39 8.80 -9.38
C HIS A 60 -3.49 9.59 -8.67
N GLN A 61 -4.11 10.56 -9.37
CA GLN A 61 -5.22 11.34 -8.83
C GLN A 61 -6.46 10.48 -8.57
N LEU A 62 -6.72 9.48 -9.39
CA LEU A 62 -7.81 8.52 -9.18
C LEU A 62 -7.60 7.75 -7.87
N PHE A 63 -6.38 7.30 -7.57
CA PHE A 63 -6.08 6.64 -6.30
C PHE A 63 -6.16 7.59 -5.10
N LEU A 64 -5.67 8.82 -5.23
CA LEU A 64 -5.74 9.81 -4.15
C LEU A 64 -7.17 10.25 -3.84
N THR A 65 -8.00 10.46 -4.87
CA THR A 65 -9.38 10.93 -4.72
C THR A 65 -10.27 9.86 -4.10
N HIS A 66 -10.13 8.61 -4.54
CA HIS A 66 -10.93 7.53 -3.98
C HIS A 66 -10.42 7.03 -2.63
N ASP A 67 -9.13 7.25 -2.33
CA ASP A 67 -8.43 6.80 -1.11
C ASP A 67 -9.06 5.50 -0.55
N PRO A 68 -8.98 4.38 -1.28
CA PRO A 68 -9.77 3.17 -1.02
C PRO A 68 -9.51 2.54 0.35
N LEU A 69 -8.63 3.12 1.15
CA LEU A 69 -8.23 2.67 2.48
C LEU A 69 -8.43 3.75 3.55
N GLU A 70 -9.05 4.88 3.20
CA GLU A 70 -9.35 5.99 4.10
C GLU A 70 -8.11 6.47 4.89
N LEU A 71 -6.93 6.39 4.26
CA LEU A 71 -5.66 6.67 4.92
C LEU A 71 -5.44 8.17 5.15
N HIS A 72 -6.15 9.01 4.41
CA HIS A 72 -6.17 10.46 4.59
C HIS A 72 -7.20 10.92 5.64
N THR A 73 -8.20 10.09 5.99
CA THR A 73 -9.23 10.46 6.99
C THR A 73 -8.88 10.03 8.42
N HIS A 74 -7.94 9.10 8.59
CA HIS A 74 -7.45 8.70 9.90
C HIS A 74 -6.51 9.76 10.52
N ARG A 75 -7.11 10.72 11.24
CA ARG A 75 -6.38 11.56 12.19
C ARG A 75 -5.65 10.67 13.19
N SER A 76 -4.33 10.77 13.22
CA SER A 76 -3.54 10.12 14.26
C SER A 76 -4.00 10.66 15.61
N ARG A 77 -4.38 9.79 16.56
CA ARG A 77 -4.63 10.16 17.96
C ARG A 77 -3.45 10.90 18.62
N SER A 78 -2.30 10.98 17.94
CA SER A 78 -1.08 11.69 18.37
C SER A 78 -0.91 13.12 17.82
N GLY A 79 -1.81 13.64 16.97
CA GLY A 79 -1.70 15.01 16.43
C GLY A 79 -0.50 15.26 15.49
N LYS A 80 0.13 14.19 14.99
CA LYS A 80 1.26 14.25 14.04
C LYS A 80 0.77 14.04 12.60
N ASP A 81 -0.07 14.95 12.12
CA ASP A 81 -0.76 14.79 10.83
C ASP A 81 0.21 14.94 9.62
N TYR A 82 1.32 15.66 9.78
CA TYR A 82 2.24 15.97 8.67
C TYR A 82 3.13 14.81 8.19
N LYS A 83 3.35 13.75 8.99
CA LYS A 83 4.18 12.59 8.56
C LYS A 83 3.36 11.48 7.90
N HIS A 84 2.05 11.46 8.10
CA HIS A 84 1.18 10.44 7.51
C HIS A 84 0.81 10.78 6.06
N ALA A 85 0.46 12.03 5.77
CA ALA A 85 0.06 12.43 4.41
C ALA A 85 1.16 12.22 3.35
N ASP A 86 2.41 12.61 3.65
CA ASP A 86 3.55 12.43 2.73
C ASP A 86 3.88 10.93 2.53
N LEU A 87 3.83 10.12 3.60
CA LEU A 87 4.05 8.68 3.50
C LEU A 87 2.96 7.99 2.65
N VAL A 88 1.70 8.40 2.83
CA VAL A 88 0.54 7.88 2.09
C VAL A 88 0.64 8.29 0.62
N SER A 89 0.92 9.56 0.33
CA SER A 89 1.13 10.05 -1.04
C SER A 89 2.25 9.29 -1.76
N ARG A 90 3.38 9.03 -1.10
CA ARG A 90 4.48 8.22 -1.66
C ARG A 90 4.04 6.78 -1.94
N ARG A 91 3.27 6.14 -1.05
CA ARG A 91 2.74 4.78 -1.28
C ARG A 91 1.78 4.76 -2.47
N TYR A 92 0.95 5.78 -2.63
CA TYR A 92 0.11 5.92 -3.82
C TYR A 92 0.93 6.13 -5.09
N ALA A 93 2.06 6.86 -5.04
CA ALA A 93 2.94 6.99 -6.20
C ALA A 93 3.57 5.64 -6.60
N TYR A 94 3.98 4.84 -5.61
CA TYR A 94 4.46 3.49 -5.86
C TYR A 94 3.35 2.57 -6.41
N LEU A 95 2.14 2.63 -5.84
CA LEU A 95 0.97 1.92 -6.37
C LEU A 95 0.70 2.31 -7.83
N THR A 96 0.68 3.60 -8.15
CA THR A 96 0.49 4.09 -9.52
C THR A 96 1.52 3.49 -10.46
N SER A 97 2.78 3.41 -10.03
CA SER A 97 3.86 2.86 -10.83
C SER A 97 3.70 1.35 -11.07
N THR A 98 3.51 0.56 -10.01
CA THR A 98 3.44 -0.90 -10.13
C THR A 98 2.16 -1.35 -10.80
N TYR A 99 1.02 -0.79 -10.39
CA TYR A 99 -0.28 -1.07 -10.99
C TYR A 99 -0.34 -0.57 -12.43
N GLY A 100 0.04 0.69 -12.67
CA GLY A 100 -0.03 1.32 -13.99
C GLY A 100 0.86 0.66 -15.04
N TYR A 101 2.01 0.12 -14.65
CA TYR A 101 2.85 -0.68 -15.55
C TYR A 101 2.17 -2.00 -15.94
N ARG A 102 1.55 -2.68 -14.98
CA ARG A 102 1.01 -4.04 -15.15
C ARG A 102 -0.37 -4.10 -15.76
N ILE A 103 -1.17 -3.06 -15.57
CA ILE A 103 -2.55 -2.99 -16.05
C ILE A 103 -2.65 -3.23 -17.56
N ARG A 104 -1.60 -2.90 -18.33
CA ARG A 104 -1.55 -3.06 -19.79
C ARG A 104 -1.54 -4.52 -20.23
N ASN A 105 -1.02 -5.42 -19.40
CA ASN A 105 -0.88 -6.84 -19.71
C ASN A 105 -2.07 -7.67 -19.21
N VAL A 106 -3.10 -7.02 -18.66
CA VAL A 106 -4.27 -7.70 -18.09
C VAL A 106 -5.35 -7.86 -19.15
N SER A 107 -5.71 -9.09 -19.50
CA SER A 107 -6.67 -9.37 -20.57
C SER A 107 -8.14 -9.15 -20.19
N ASP A 108 -8.52 -9.40 -18.94
CA ASP A 108 -9.92 -9.37 -18.50
C ASP A 108 -10.14 -8.59 -17.21
N GLN A 109 -11.41 -8.26 -16.95
CA GLN A 109 -11.81 -7.44 -15.80
C GLN A 109 -11.61 -8.16 -14.46
N THR A 110 -11.70 -9.48 -14.41
CA THR A 110 -11.49 -10.25 -13.17
C THR A 110 -10.02 -10.20 -12.75
N MET A 111 -9.09 -10.38 -13.69
CA MET A 111 -7.67 -10.21 -13.49
C MET A 111 -7.32 -8.76 -13.12
N LEU A 112 -8.06 -7.78 -13.65
CA LEU A 112 -7.86 -6.36 -13.35
C LEU A 112 -8.18 -6.04 -11.88
N THR A 113 -9.33 -6.51 -11.39
CA THR A 113 -9.73 -6.38 -9.99
C THR A 113 -8.75 -7.12 -9.08
N ARG A 114 -8.34 -8.34 -9.47
CA ARG A 114 -7.36 -9.12 -8.72
C ARG A 114 -6.01 -8.42 -8.63
N LEU A 115 -5.53 -7.84 -9.73
CA LEU A 115 -4.30 -7.06 -9.75
C LEU A 115 -4.41 -5.87 -8.78
N LEU A 116 -5.53 -5.15 -8.78
CA LEU A 116 -5.70 -4.02 -7.86
C LEU A 116 -5.66 -4.49 -6.40
N ARG A 117 -6.39 -5.55 -6.05
CA ARG A 117 -6.39 -6.14 -4.70
C ARG A 117 -4.99 -6.50 -4.25
N VAL A 118 -4.21 -7.16 -5.12
CA VAL A 118 -2.84 -7.56 -4.82
C VAL A 118 -1.96 -6.34 -4.59
N GLU A 119 -2.00 -5.36 -5.49
CA GLU A 119 -1.13 -4.18 -5.40
C GLU A 119 -1.48 -3.31 -4.19
N LEU A 120 -2.76 -3.12 -3.87
CA LEU A 120 -3.20 -2.45 -2.64
C LEU A 120 -2.75 -3.21 -1.38
N GLY A 121 -2.88 -4.54 -1.37
CA GLY A 121 -2.43 -5.38 -0.27
C GLY A 121 -0.91 -5.35 -0.04
N LEU A 122 -0.12 -5.16 -1.11
CA LEU A 122 1.34 -5.04 -1.03
C LEU A 122 1.78 -3.68 -0.50
N TRP A 123 1.13 -2.59 -0.93
CA TRP A 123 1.54 -1.23 -0.59
C TRP A 123 0.98 -0.72 0.74
N PHE A 124 -0.19 -1.21 1.12
CA PHE A 124 -0.89 -0.71 2.30
C PHE A 124 -1.24 -1.80 3.31
N GLY A 125 -1.37 -3.04 2.86
CA GLY A 125 -1.44 -4.18 3.75
C GLY A 125 -0.10 -4.44 4.46
N SER A 126 -0.14 -5.37 5.41
CA SER A 126 1.00 -5.66 6.27
C SER A 126 2.01 -6.65 5.69
N GLY A 127 2.09 -6.75 4.35
CA GLY A 127 2.70 -7.88 3.65
C GLY A 127 1.83 -9.14 3.67
N SER A 128 0.52 -8.97 3.84
CA SER A 128 -0.46 -10.04 3.85
C SER A 128 -1.66 -9.58 3.05
N TYR A 129 -2.08 -10.38 2.06
CA TYR A 129 -3.18 -10.13 1.13
C TYR A 129 -4.57 -9.90 1.79
N ALA A 130 -4.65 -9.84 3.12
CA ALA A 130 -5.84 -10.12 3.92
C ALA A 130 -6.48 -8.88 4.60
N PHE A 131 -6.23 -7.65 4.15
CA PHE A 131 -6.72 -6.45 4.84
C PHE A 131 -7.44 -5.43 3.95
N LEU A 132 -7.91 -5.82 2.78
CA LEU A 132 -8.83 -4.98 2.02
C LEU A 132 -10.23 -5.52 2.30
N ASN A 133 -11.13 -4.64 2.71
CA ASN A 133 -12.55 -4.96 2.67
C ASN A 133 -12.87 -5.26 1.19
N ASP A 134 -13.48 -6.41 0.88
CA ASP A 134 -13.59 -6.88 -0.52
C ASP A 134 -14.33 -5.87 -1.43
N GLU A 135 -15.13 -5.00 -0.83
CA GLU A 135 -15.96 -3.95 -1.43
C GLU A 135 -15.17 -2.73 -1.96
N GLU A 136 -14.08 -2.31 -1.30
CA GLU A 136 -13.37 -1.06 -1.64
C GLU A 136 -12.63 -1.11 -2.99
N PRO A 137 -11.91 -2.20 -3.34
CA PRO A 137 -11.32 -2.36 -4.66
C PRO A 137 -12.37 -2.38 -5.77
N GLU A 138 -13.55 -2.95 -5.49
CA GLU A 138 -14.64 -3.08 -6.45
C GLU A 138 -15.26 -1.72 -6.79
N ALA A 139 -15.42 -0.84 -5.79
CA ALA A 139 -15.90 0.53 -6.00
C ALA A 139 -15.01 1.36 -6.94
N LEU A 140 -13.70 1.07 -6.97
CA LEU A 140 -12.74 1.77 -7.82
C LEU A 140 -12.74 1.28 -9.28
N MET A 141 -13.23 0.07 -9.53
CA MET A 141 -13.14 -0.58 -10.84
C MET A 141 -13.78 0.19 -11.99
N PRO A 142 -14.99 0.76 -11.86
CA PRO A 142 -15.58 1.52 -12.96
C PRO A 142 -14.71 2.70 -13.40
N SER A 143 -14.07 3.39 -12.45
CA SER A 143 -13.16 4.50 -12.74
C SER A 143 -11.88 4.02 -13.41
N ILE A 144 -11.32 2.90 -12.95
CA ILE A 144 -10.13 2.29 -13.58
C ILE A 144 -10.43 1.78 -14.99
N ILE A 145 -11.58 1.17 -15.23
CA ILE A 145 -11.99 0.70 -16.56
C ILE A 145 -12.13 1.89 -17.52
N ARG A 146 -12.81 2.96 -17.10
CA ARG A 146 -12.92 4.19 -17.89
C ARG A 146 -11.57 4.85 -18.15
N TRP A 147 -10.66 4.79 -17.19
CA TRP A 147 -9.29 5.24 -17.39
C TRP A 147 -8.60 4.34 -18.41
N ARG A 148 -8.61 3.02 -18.24
CA ARG A 148 -7.95 2.08 -19.15
C ARG A 148 -8.46 2.18 -20.59
N GLN A 149 -9.77 2.24 -20.82
CA GLN A 149 -10.35 2.31 -22.17
C GLN A 149 -9.85 3.53 -22.96
N ARG A 150 -9.62 4.68 -22.32
CA ARG A 150 -9.04 5.86 -22.99
C ARG A 150 -7.62 5.66 -23.47
N TRP A 151 -6.93 4.62 -23.01
CA TRP A 151 -5.60 4.24 -23.45
C TRP A 151 -5.63 3.59 -24.83
N ASP A 152 -6.60 2.72 -25.09
CA ASP A 152 -6.64 1.87 -26.28
C ASP A 152 -7.13 2.61 -27.54
N TYR A 153 -7.54 3.88 -27.41
CA TYR A 153 -8.03 4.73 -28.52
C TYR A 153 -6.95 5.59 -29.21
N ARG A 154 -5.67 5.25 -29.06
CA ARG A 154 -4.54 5.89 -29.78
C ARG A 154 -3.71 4.84 -30.51
#